data_AF-A0A931EAL7-F1
#
_entry.id   AF-A0A931EAL7-F1
#
_cell.length_a   1.000
_cell.length_b   1.000
_cell.length_c   1.000
_cell.angle_alpha   90.00
_cell.angle_beta   90.00
_cell.angle_gamma   90.00
#
_symmetry.space_group_name_H-M   'P 1'
#
loop_
_entity.id
_entity.type
_entity.pdbx_description
1 polymer ?
#
loop_
_entity_poly.entity_id
_entity_poly.type
_entity_poly.pdbx_seq_one_letter_code
_entity_poly.pdbx_strand_id
1 'polypeptide(L)'
;MEELLTLLKDAGHTNFRDARGPMGFTQRQAAGKFTRDEAMEFIGRLQDAESNANAQAAIPAWQLTALEQTISHVPAEHLAGELRRRGWSVIEP
;
A
#
# COMPACT_ATOMS: atom_id res chain seq x y z
N MET A 1 -5.26 16.05 15.88
CA MET A 1 -6.26 15.32 15.07
C MET A 1 -6.16 15.74 13.61
N GLU A 2 -6.14 17.04 13.32
CA GLU A 2 -6.01 17.59 11.96
C GLU A 2 -4.72 17.11 11.27
N GLU A 3 -3.59 17.13 11.98
CA GLU A 3 -2.30 16.61 11.49
C GLU A 3 -2.39 15.15 10.99
N LEU A 4 -3.01 14.26 11.79
CA LEU A 4 -3.20 12.86 11.40
C LEU A 4 -4.09 12.73 10.15
N LEU A 5 -5.09 13.59 10.01
CA LEU A 5 -5.98 13.59 8.85
C LEU A 5 -5.27 14.11 7.59
N THR A 6 -4.41 15.11 7.72
CA THR A 6 -3.56 15.60 6.62
C THR A 6 -2.63 14.50 6.13
N LEU A 7 -1.90 13.87 7.06
CA LEU A 7 -1.01 12.76 6.79
C LEU A 7 -1.72 11.56 6.11
N LEU A 8 -2.95 11.25 6.53
CA LEU A 8 -3.77 10.24 5.87
C LEU A 8 -4.16 10.60 4.43
N LYS A 9 -4.45 11.88 4.17
CA LYS A 9 -4.75 12.36 2.81
C LYS A 9 -3.54 12.28 1.90
N ASP A 10 -2.36 12.61 2.41
CA ASP A 10 -1.11 12.48 1.67
C ASP A 10 -0.80 11.01 1.36
N ALA A 11 -1.18 10.09 2.27
CA ALA A 11 -1.15 8.64 2.03
C ALA A 11 -2.28 8.14 1.09
N GLY A 12 -3.14 9.01 0.56
CA GLY A 12 -4.19 8.69 -0.40
C GLY A 12 -5.56 8.35 0.19
N HIS A 13 -5.77 8.54 1.50
CA HIS A 13 -7.04 8.26 2.17
C HIS A 13 -7.91 9.51 2.33
N THR A 14 -9.21 9.36 2.11
CA THR A 14 -10.14 10.50 2.22
C THR A 14 -10.53 10.83 3.66
N ASN A 15 -10.59 9.82 4.54
CA ASN A 15 -10.93 9.97 5.97
C ASN A 15 -10.51 8.73 6.79
N PHE A 16 -10.69 8.79 8.11
CA PHE A 16 -10.37 7.68 9.03
C PHE A 16 -11.16 6.39 8.78
N ARG A 17 -12.35 6.49 8.17
CA ARG A 17 -13.20 5.34 7.89
C ARG A 17 -12.70 4.58 6.66
N ASP A 18 -12.27 5.31 5.64
CA ASP A 18 -11.61 4.80 4.45
C ASP A 18 -10.27 4.13 4.81
N ALA A 19 -9.49 4.78 5.66
CA ALA A 19 -8.25 4.24 6.18
C ALA A 19 -8.44 3.04 7.13
N ARG A 20 -9.67 2.72 7.56
CA ARG A 20 -9.89 1.71 8.61
C ARG A 20 -9.33 0.33 8.26
N GLY A 21 -9.61 -0.15 7.06
CA GLY A 21 -9.11 -1.45 6.59
C GLY A 21 -7.60 -1.42 6.38
N PRO A 22 -7.10 -0.54 5.49
CA PRO A 22 -5.67 -0.45 5.16
C PRO A 22 -4.76 -0.15 6.36
N MET A 23 -5.22 0.68 7.30
CA MET A 23 -4.45 1.10 8.47
C MET A 23 -4.77 0.30 9.74
N GLY A 24 -5.67 -0.69 9.66
CA GLY A 24 -6.04 -1.53 10.81
C GLY A 24 -6.72 -0.77 11.94
N PHE A 25 -7.39 0.36 11.67
CA PHE A 25 -8.04 1.13 12.72
C PHE A 25 -9.21 0.37 13.34
N THR A 26 -9.35 0.52 14.65
CA THR A 26 -10.54 0.08 15.37
C THR A 26 -11.76 0.92 14.96
N GLN A 27 -12.97 0.42 15.24
CA GLN A 27 -14.20 1.17 14.97
C GLN A 27 -14.23 2.54 15.67
N ARG A 28 -13.66 2.63 16.87
CA ARG A 28 -13.54 3.86 17.65
C ARG A 28 -12.65 4.88 16.94
N GLN A 29 -11.48 4.43 16.48
CA GLN A 29 -10.52 5.26 15.74
C GLN A 29 -11.04 5.69 14.37
N ALA A 30 -11.76 4.81 13.66
CA ALA A 30 -12.44 5.16 12.41
C ALA A 30 -13.51 6.27 12.59
N ALA A 31 -14.01 6.44 13.81
CA ALA A 31 -14.89 7.56 14.18
C ALA A 31 -14.11 8.82 14.63
N GLY A 32 -12.78 8.85 14.42
CA GLY A 32 -11.90 9.96 14.80
C GLY A 32 -11.54 10.01 16.29
N LYS A 33 -11.86 8.99 17.08
CA LYS A 33 -11.61 8.96 18.53
C LYS A 33 -10.29 8.26 18.83
N PHE A 34 -9.22 9.03 18.78
CA PHE A 34 -7.86 8.61 19.16
C PHE A 34 -7.49 9.20 20.51
N THR A 35 -6.78 8.44 21.34
CA THR A 35 -6.05 9.05 22.46
C THR A 35 -4.84 9.82 21.93
N ARG A 36 -4.26 10.69 22.76
CA ARG A 36 -3.05 11.43 22.37
C ARG A 36 -1.90 10.49 22.02
N ASP A 37 -1.70 9.45 22.82
CA ASP A 37 -0.62 8.49 22.63
C ASP A 37 -0.84 7.64 21.37
N GLU A 38 -2.08 7.19 21.13
CA GLU A 38 -2.45 6.47 19.90
C GLU A 38 -2.21 7.32 18.64
N ALA A 39 -2.52 8.61 18.70
CA ALA A 39 -2.28 9.52 17.58
C ALA A 39 -0.78 9.75 17.34
N MET A 40 0.01 9.96 18.40
CA MET A 40 1.47 10.16 18.28
C MET A 40 2.16 8.92 17.72
N GLU A 41 1.80 7.73 18.21
CA GLU A 41 2.37 6.47 17.72
C GLU A 41 2.07 6.26 16.23
N PHE A 42 0.86 6.61 15.79
CA PHE A 42 0.48 6.45 14.40
C PHE A 42 1.14 7.50 13.47
N ILE A 43 1.25 8.75 13.93
CA ILE A 43 1.97 9.79 13.21
C ILE A 43 3.43 9.37 12.99
N GLY A 44 4.10 8.86 14.04
CA GLY A 44 5.47 8.35 13.92
C GLY A 44 5.59 7.23 12.89
N ARG A 45 4.69 6.24 12.95
CA ARG A 45 4.65 5.15 11.95
C ARG A 45 4.45 5.65 10.52
N LEU A 46 3.59 6.64 10.31
CA LEU A 46 3.32 7.15 8.96
C LEU A 46 4.50 7.99 8.43
N GLN A 47 5.12 8.81 9.28
CA GLN A 47 6.31 9.58 8.93
C GLN A 47 7.51 8.67 8.67
N ASP A 48 7.68 7.60 9.44
CA ASP A 48 8.71 6.59 9.19
C ASP A 48 8.47 5.87 7.86
N ALA A 49 7.21 5.49 7.59
CA ALA A 49 6.83 4.87 6.32
C ALA A 49 7.03 5.82 5.13
N GLU A 50 6.69 7.10 5.25
CA GLU A 50 6.91 8.12 4.23
C GLU A 50 8.40 8.39 4.02
N SER A 51 9.18 8.51 5.09
CA SER A 51 10.64 8.68 5.03
C SER A 51 11.31 7.46 4.37
N ASN A 52 10.82 6.26 4.66
CA ASN A 52 11.30 5.03 4.06
C ASN A 52 10.85 4.88 2.59
N ALA A 53 9.62 5.27 2.25
CA ALA A 53 9.11 5.30 0.87
C ALA A 53 9.80 6.39 0.02
N ASN A 54 10.25 7.50 0.63
CA ASN A 54 11.05 8.50 -0.07
C ASN A 54 12.50 8.00 -0.29
N ALA A 55 13.02 7.19 0.63
CA ALA A 55 14.26 6.44 0.41
C ALA A 55 14.11 5.29 -0.62
N GLN A 56 12.88 4.83 -0.86
CA GLN A 56 12.52 3.71 -1.74
C GLN A 56 11.40 4.15 -2.68
N ALA A 57 11.72 4.93 -3.72
CA ALA A 57 10.81 5.22 -4.84
C ALA A 57 10.51 3.95 -5.68
N ALA A 58 9.97 2.91 -5.02
CA ALA A 58 9.58 1.62 -5.53
C ALA A 58 8.23 1.25 -4.88
N ILE A 59 7.18 1.34 -5.70
CA ILE A 59 5.83 0.76 -5.61
C ILE A 59 5.36 0.29 -4.20
N PRO A 60 4.29 0.88 -3.63
CA PRO A 60 3.83 0.51 -2.30
C PRO A 60 3.30 -0.93 -2.21
N ALA A 61 3.52 -1.57 -1.06
CA ALA A 61 3.29 -3.01 -0.84
C ALA A 61 1.85 -3.49 -1.14
N TRP A 62 0.83 -2.64 -0.94
CA TRP A 62 -0.56 -2.97 -1.27
C TRP A 62 -0.83 -2.99 -2.79
N GLN A 63 -0.09 -2.19 -3.56
CA GLN A 63 -0.10 -2.26 -5.03
C GLN A 63 0.69 -3.48 -5.52
N LEU A 64 1.77 -3.88 -4.84
CA LEU A 64 2.42 -5.17 -5.09
C LEU A 64 1.44 -6.32 -4.90
N THR A 65 0.68 -6.36 -3.79
CA THR A 65 -0.27 -7.47 -3.56
C THR A 65 -1.38 -7.52 -4.60
N ALA A 66 -1.86 -6.36 -5.07
CA ALA A 66 -2.90 -6.28 -6.12
C ALA A 66 -2.35 -6.63 -7.52
N LEU A 67 -1.12 -6.22 -7.81
CA LEU A 67 -0.43 -6.51 -9.07
C LEU A 67 0.00 -7.98 -9.13
N GLU A 68 0.52 -8.54 -8.03
CA GLU A 68 0.83 -9.97 -7.88
C GLU A 68 -0.41 -10.82 -8.07
N GLN A 69 -1.54 -10.48 -7.42
CA GLN A 69 -2.81 -11.16 -7.66
C GLN A 69 -3.22 -11.10 -9.14
N THR A 70 -3.02 -9.96 -9.81
CA THR A 70 -3.35 -9.83 -11.24
C THR A 70 -2.43 -10.69 -12.11
N ILE A 71 -1.12 -10.69 -11.85
CA ILE A 71 -0.12 -11.47 -12.60
C ILE A 71 -0.30 -12.98 -12.34
N SER A 72 -0.66 -13.39 -11.12
CA SER A 72 -0.96 -14.79 -10.78
C SER A 72 -2.17 -15.36 -11.52
N HIS A 73 -3.11 -14.51 -11.97
CA HIS A 73 -4.22 -14.94 -12.80
C HIS A 73 -3.86 -15.06 -14.28
N VAL A 74 -2.68 -14.58 -14.71
CA VAL A 74 -2.21 -14.76 -16.08
C VAL A 74 -1.55 -16.13 -16.21
N PRO A 75 -2.04 -17.02 -17.10
CA PRO A 75 -1.41 -18.32 -17.32
C PRO A 75 0.05 -18.18 -17.75
N ALA A 76 0.91 -19.07 -17.25
CA ALA A 76 2.35 -19.03 -17.49
C ALA A 76 2.70 -19.11 -18.99
N GLU A 77 1.90 -19.83 -19.75
CA GLU A 77 2.01 -20.02 -21.19
C GLU A 77 1.77 -18.71 -21.95
N HIS A 78 0.85 -17.88 -21.44
CA HIS A 78 0.56 -16.57 -22.03
C HIS A 78 1.69 -15.58 -21.76
N LEU A 79 2.25 -15.59 -20.55
CA LEU A 79 3.44 -14.81 -20.21
C LEU A 79 4.66 -15.25 -21.03
N ALA A 80 4.89 -16.56 -21.18
CA ALA A 80 5.97 -17.10 -21.98
C ALA A 80 5.85 -16.72 -23.46
N GLY A 81 4.63 -16.76 -24.01
CA GLY A 81 4.33 -16.31 -25.37
C GLY A 81 4.65 -14.82 -25.58
N GLU A 82 4.27 -13.97 -24.62
CA GLU A 82 4.53 -12.53 -24.70
C GLU A 82 6.03 -12.18 -24.57
N LEU A 83 6.75 -12.86 -23.68
CA LEU A 83 8.20 -12.69 -23.54
C LEU A 83 8.92 -13.08 -24.84
N ARG A 84 8.57 -14.23 -25.43
CA ARG A 84 9.12 -14.67 -26.72
C ARG A 84 8.79 -13.72 -27.86
N ARG A 85 7.55 -13.21 -27.93
CA ARG A 85 7.13 -12.22 -28.94
C ARG A 85 7.98 -10.94 -28.86
N ARG A 86 8.39 -10.55 -27.65
CA ARG A 86 9.23 -9.37 -27.40
C ARG A 86 10.72 -9.63 -27.56
N GLY A 87 11.10 -10.83 -28.02
CA GLY A 87 12.50 -11.20 -28.27
C GLY A 87 13.24 -11.75 -27.05
N TRP A 88 12.53 -12.04 -25.96
CA TRP A 88 13.11 -12.63 -24.76
C TRP A 88 12.97 -14.15 -24.79
N SER A 89 14.07 -14.89 -24.55
CA SER A 89 14.02 -16.36 -24.44
C SER A 89 13.61 -16.78 -23.03
N VAL A 90 12.54 -17.57 -22.91
CA VAL A 90 12.09 -18.17 -21.65
C VAL A 90 12.54 -19.62 -21.60
N ILE A 91 13.16 -20.02 -20.49
CA ILE A 91 13.54 -21.41 -20.19
C ILE A 91 12.53 -21.90 -19.15
N GLU A 92 11.80 -22.97 -19.45
CA GLU A 92 10.95 -23.61 -18.45
C GLU A 92 11.84 -24.18 -17.32
N PRO A 93 11.45 -24.02 -16.04
CA PRO A 93 12.25 -24.48 -14.91
C PRO A 93 12.42 -26.00 -14.87
#